data_AF-A0A6C0JID3-F1
#
_entry.id   AF-A0A6C0JID3-F1
#
_cell.length_a   1.000
_cell.length_b   1.000
_cell.length_c   1.000
_cell.angle_alpha   90.00
_cell.angle_beta   90.00
_cell.angle_gamma   90.00
#
_symmetry.space_group_name_H-M   'P 1'
#
loop_
_entity.id
_entity.type
_entity.pdbx_description
1 polymer ?
#
loop_
_entity_poly.entity_id
_entity_poly.type
_entity_poly.pdbx_seq_one_letter_code
_entity_poly.pdbx_strand_id
1 'polypeptide(L)'
;MNPLLNENYNENEDNSDTESTVSENTDLSDDDDDDYSYDYNSNFQINLSNNFINKNVLLIPEIYNKYVHGRTFDSDPNIDGQFLVLQTFYINSDSNMFDFFKYVNNLSNFYKNYYKKNFCNLALPHTLLRNYNNIIKDSSYLNIQIGQINYLKGSECVCVIKTFWLKIVQRAWKKIYKKRQLIINRRCRPDSIIYRQFSGKWPANCDYMPSIRGMMSA
;
A
#
# COMPACT_ATOMS: atom_id res chain seq x y z
N MET A 1 -57.89 -20.43 12.83
CA MET A 1 -58.29 -21.72 13.40
C MET A 1 -57.02 -22.50 13.74
N ASN A 2 -56.65 -22.51 15.02
CA ASN A 2 -55.80 -23.53 15.65
C ASN A 2 -56.63 -24.83 15.79
N PRO A 3 -56.03 -26.04 15.91
CA PRO A 3 -55.36 -26.54 17.14
C PRO A 3 -53.95 -27.17 16.88
N LEU A 4 -52.93 -27.07 17.76
CA LEU A 4 -52.69 -27.84 19.03
C LEU A 4 -52.45 -29.36 18.74
N LEU A 5 -51.43 -30.10 19.21
CA LEU A 5 -50.69 -30.17 20.50
C LEU A 5 -49.53 -31.22 20.44
N ASN A 6 -48.52 -31.03 21.31
CA ASN A 6 -47.74 -32.01 22.12
C ASN A 6 -46.95 -33.18 21.47
N GLU A 7 -45.84 -33.72 22.02
CA GLU A 7 -45.36 -33.77 23.41
C GLU A 7 -43.85 -34.12 23.49
N ASN A 8 -43.23 -33.73 24.61
CA ASN A 8 -41.88 -34.11 25.05
C ASN A 8 -41.83 -35.58 25.51
N TYR A 9 -40.67 -36.23 25.37
CA TYR A 9 -40.18 -37.23 26.35
C TYR A 9 -38.66 -37.11 26.53
N ASN A 10 -38.25 -36.92 27.79
CA ASN A 10 -36.92 -37.11 28.35
C ASN A 10 -36.71 -38.58 28.73
N GLU A 11 -35.46 -39.03 28.77
CA GLU A 11 -34.81 -39.92 29.79
C GLU A 11 -33.41 -40.25 29.24
N ASN A 12 -32.33 -39.64 29.76
CA ASN A 12 -31.51 -40.09 30.89
C ASN A 12 -31.12 -41.57 30.85
N GLU A 13 -29.82 -41.86 30.73
CA GLU A 13 -29.14 -42.76 31.66
C GLU A 13 -27.61 -42.63 31.58
N ASP A 14 -27.04 -42.42 32.76
CA ASP A 14 -25.63 -42.48 33.13
C ASP A 14 -25.06 -43.89 32.89
N ASN A 15 -23.74 -43.99 32.66
CA ASN A 15 -22.90 -44.78 33.55
C ASN A 15 -21.40 -44.52 33.34
N SER A 16 -20.77 -44.37 34.49
CA SER A 16 -19.35 -44.40 34.81
C SER A 16 -18.76 -45.81 34.51
N ASP A 17 -17.47 -46.14 34.59
CA ASP A 17 -16.39 -45.79 35.51
C ASP A 17 -15.12 -46.55 35.04
N THR A 18 -13.94 -46.13 35.52
CA THR A 18 -12.73 -46.96 35.79
C THR A 18 -11.95 -47.56 34.60
N GLU A 19 -10.61 -47.73 34.58
CA GLU A 19 -9.56 -47.69 35.60
C GLU A 19 -8.16 -47.60 34.94
N SER A 20 -7.17 -47.28 35.77
CA SER A 20 -5.72 -47.10 35.53
C SER A 20 -4.93 -48.32 35.03
N THR A 21 -3.75 -48.10 34.42
CA THR A 21 -2.43 -48.72 34.74
C THR A 21 -1.33 -48.24 33.75
N VAL A 22 -0.26 -47.55 34.20
CA VAL A 22 1.10 -48.01 34.59
C VAL A 22 2.13 -48.13 33.43
N SER A 23 3.12 -47.22 33.49
CA SER A 23 4.54 -47.20 33.06
C SER A 23 5.05 -47.93 31.80
N GLU A 24 5.85 -47.21 30.98
CA GLU A 24 7.29 -47.49 30.79
C GLU A 24 7.96 -46.41 29.89
N ASN A 25 9.15 -45.98 30.30
CA ASN A 25 10.01 -45.04 29.58
C ASN A 25 10.67 -45.72 28.38
N THR A 26 10.82 -44.98 27.27
CA THR A 26 11.97 -45.13 26.36
C THR A 26 12.45 -43.75 25.92
N ASP A 27 13.72 -43.49 26.19
CA ASP A 27 14.51 -42.36 25.70
C ASP A 27 14.60 -42.40 24.17
N LEU A 28 14.64 -41.23 23.51
CA LEU A 28 15.78 -40.75 22.70
C LEU A 28 15.44 -39.46 21.94
N SER A 29 16.48 -38.66 21.79
CA SER A 29 16.63 -37.28 21.34
C SER A 29 16.12 -36.92 19.94
N ASP A 30 15.92 -35.61 19.73
CA ASP A 30 16.43 -34.76 18.63
C ASP A 30 15.41 -33.60 18.45
N ASP A 31 15.69 -32.46 19.08
CA ASP A 31 16.27 -31.27 18.43
C ASP A 31 15.38 -30.72 17.30
N ASP A 32 14.68 -29.63 17.61
CA ASP A 32 14.61 -28.42 16.77
C ASP A 32 13.78 -27.36 17.51
N ASP A 33 14.36 -26.83 18.60
CA ASP A 33 14.01 -25.49 19.08
C ASP A 33 14.58 -24.50 18.05
N ASP A 34 13.81 -24.24 16.99
CA ASP A 34 14.04 -23.12 16.09
C ASP A 34 13.82 -21.80 16.87
N ASP A 35 14.83 -21.41 17.63
CA ASP A 35 15.03 -20.06 18.14
C ASP A 35 15.20 -19.14 16.93
N TYR A 36 14.08 -18.64 16.40
CA TYR A 36 14.06 -17.54 15.43
C TYR A 36 14.52 -16.26 16.12
N SER A 37 15.82 -16.21 16.42
CA SER A 37 16.56 -15.00 16.74
C SER A 37 16.51 -14.10 15.51
N TYR A 38 15.57 -13.15 15.55
CA TYR A 38 15.61 -12.00 14.65
C TYR A 38 16.87 -11.23 15.01
N ASP A 39 17.93 -11.46 14.23
CA ASP A 39 19.14 -10.67 14.26
C ASP A 39 18.77 -9.26 13.76
N TYR A 40 18.24 -8.45 14.67
CA TYR A 40 18.09 -7.02 14.51
C TYR A 40 19.52 -6.51 14.43
N ASN A 41 20.02 -6.45 13.20
CA ASN A 41 21.27 -5.81 12.88
C ASN A 41 21.08 -4.32 13.17
N SER A 42 21.26 -3.98 14.44
CA SER A 42 21.08 -2.68 15.10
C SER A 42 22.16 -1.68 14.70
N ASN A 43 22.93 -1.99 13.66
CA ASN A 43 23.99 -1.18 13.10
C ASN A 43 23.67 -0.56 11.73
N PHE A 44 22.39 -0.33 11.41
CA PHE A 44 22.05 0.79 10.53
C PHE A 44 22.03 2.08 11.37
N GLN A 45 23.14 2.37 12.04
CA GLN A 45 23.45 3.75 12.39
C GLN A 45 23.49 4.50 11.07
N ILE A 46 22.41 5.24 10.83
CA ILE A 46 22.24 6.12 9.72
C ILE A 46 23.35 7.18 9.86
N ASN A 47 24.53 6.88 9.34
CA ASN A 47 25.45 7.89 8.87
C ASN A 47 24.76 8.52 7.66
N LEU A 48 23.79 9.39 7.95
CA LEU A 48 23.20 10.35 7.04
C LEU A 48 24.31 11.36 6.75
N SER A 49 25.37 10.91 6.09
CA SER A 49 26.34 11.80 5.50
C SER A 49 25.53 12.78 4.65
N ASN A 50 25.86 14.06 4.77
CA ASN A 50 25.18 15.20 4.15
C ASN A 50 24.94 15.06 2.62
N ASN A 51 25.45 14.00 2.00
CA ASN A 51 25.23 13.56 0.62
C ASN A 51 23.84 13.00 0.29
N PHE A 52 23.02 12.60 1.27
CA PHE A 52 21.68 12.03 1.00
C PHE A 52 20.53 13.04 1.08
N ILE A 53 20.73 14.20 1.70
CA ILE A 53 19.68 15.24 1.91
C ILE A 53 19.12 15.78 0.58
N ASN A 54 19.90 15.64 -0.51
CA ASN A 54 19.51 16.11 -1.85
C ASN A 54 19.07 15.00 -2.81
N LYS A 55 19.01 13.74 -2.37
CA LYS A 55 18.62 12.61 -3.23
C LYS A 55 17.15 12.26 -3.02
N ASN A 56 16.48 11.97 -4.12
CA ASN A 56 15.14 11.39 -4.07
C ASN A 56 15.25 9.93 -3.61
N VAL A 57 14.44 9.55 -2.63
CA VAL A 57 14.39 8.20 -2.07
C VAL A 57 12.98 7.61 -2.18
N LEU A 58 12.89 6.30 -2.07
CA LEU A 58 11.62 5.62 -1.87
C LEU A 58 11.26 5.65 -0.39
N LEU A 59 10.03 6.05 -0.07
CA LEU A 59 9.57 6.16 1.30
C LEU A 59 8.06 5.94 1.41
N ILE A 60 7.56 5.68 2.61
CA ILE A 60 6.13 5.75 2.95
C ILE A 60 5.91 7.10 3.66
N PRO A 61 5.25 8.07 3.00
CA PRO A 61 4.91 9.34 3.62
C PRO A 61 3.57 9.23 4.35
N GLU A 62 3.48 9.85 5.51
CA GLU A 62 2.27 9.95 6.32
C GLU A 62 1.91 11.41 6.58
N ILE A 63 0.64 11.77 6.49
CA ILE A 63 0.22 13.16 6.74
C ILE A 63 0.28 13.41 8.25
N TYR A 64 1.05 14.42 8.67
CA TYR A 64 1.10 14.79 10.09
C TYR A 64 -0.29 15.17 10.61
N ASN A 65 -0.73 14.56 11.71
CA ASN A 65 -1.90 14.97 12.46
C ASN A 65 -1.61 14.93 13.95
N LYS A 66 -1.79 16.07 14.65
CA LYS A 66 -1.54 16.19 16.09
C LYS A 66 -2.34 15.22 16.97
N TYR A 67 -3.51 14.76 16.52
CA TYR A 67 -4.31 13.78 17.26
C TYR A 67 -3.82 12.34 17.09
N VAL A 68 -2.95 12.10 16.10
CA VAL A 68 -2.34 10.79 15.83
C VAL A 68 -0.91 10.75 16.37
N HIS A 69 -0.12 11.78 16.09
CA HIS A 69 1.32 11.80 16.41
C HIS A 69 1.66 12.58 17.68
N GLY A 70 0.69 13.33 18.23
CA GLY A 70 0.95 14.30 19.28
C GLY A 70 1.62 15.57 18.75
N ARG A 71 1.71 16.56 19.63
CA ARG A 71 2.51 17.78 19.44
C ARG A 71 3.11 18.18 20.77
N THR A 72 4.41 18.44 20.80
CA THR A 72 5.12 18.88 22.00
C THR A 72 5.54 20.35 21.87
N PHE A 73 6.08 20.92 22.93
CA PHE A 73 6.62 22.28 22.91
C PHE A 73 7.83 22.40 21.98
N ASP A 74 8.60 21.32 21.84
CA ASP A 74 9.78 21.25 20.97
C ASP A 74 9.42 21.04 19.50
N SER A 75 8.14 20.75 19.18
CA SER A 75 7.74 20.49 17.80
C SER A 75 7.87 21.74 16.92
N ASP A 76 8.30 21.56 15.67
CA ASP A 76 8.42 22.69 14.74
C ASP A 76 7.05 23.36 14.51
N PRO A 77 6.97 24.70 14.56
CA PRO A 77 5.73 25.43 14.33
C PRO A 77 5.01 25.06 13.03
N ASN A 78 5.77 24.71 11.98
CA ASN A 78 5.27 24.47 10.62
C ASN A 78 5.07 22.98 10.29
N ILE A 79 5.04 22.11 11.30
CA ILE A 79 4.80 20.67 11.10
C ILE A 79 3.38 20.37 10.59
N ASP A 80 2.41 21.23 10.92
CA ASP A 80 1.04 21.16 10.39
C ASP A 80 1.07 21.32 8.85
N GLY A 81 0.83 20.23 8.14
CA GLY A 81 0.85 20.20 6.66
C GLY A 81 2.06 19.50 6.04
N GLN A 82 3.00 19.03 6.86
CA GLN A 82 4.11 18.21 6.39
C GLN A 82 3.71 16.73 6.28
N PHE A 83 4.47 16.00 5.45
CA PHE A 83 4.43 14.54 5.46
C PHE A 83 5.55 14.02 6.35
N LEU A 84 5.22 13.28 7.40
CA LEU A 84 6.19 12.50 8.17
C LEU A 84 6.72 11.35 7.33
N VAL A 85 7.97 10.96 7.59
CA VAL A 85 8.59 9.77 7.01
C VAL A 85 8.37 8.60 7.96
N LEU A 86 7.51 7.65 7.57
CA LEU A 86 7.33 6.41 8.34
C LEU A 86 8.46 5.42 8.10
N GLN A 87 8.79 5.21 6.83
CA GLN A 87 9.77 4.22 6.40
C GLN A 87 10.48 4.72 5.15
N THR A 88 11.79 4.50 5.09
CA THR A 88 12.61 4.69 3.89
C THR A 88 13.06 3.35 3.32
N PHE A 89 13.20 3.26 2.00
CA PHE A 89 13.70 2.07 1.33
C PHE A 89 14.91 2.42 0.48
N TYR A 90 15.92 1.56 0.57
CA TYR A 90 17.11 1.60 -0.25
C TYR A 90 17.12 0.33 -1.11
N ILE A 91 17.29 0.51 -2.42
CA ILE A 91 17.43 -0.59 -3.35
C ILE A 91 18.92 -0.91 -3.42
N ASN A 92 19.32 -2.05 -2.86
CA ASN A 92 20.66 -2.58 -3.07
C ASN A 92 20.70 -3.30 -4.42
N SER A 93 21.81 -3.17 -5.15
CA SER A 93 21.99 -3.78 -6.48
C SER A 93 21.84 -5.30 -6.47
N ASP A 94 22.14 -5.92 -5.33
CA ASP A 94 22.23 -7.37 -5.21
C ASP A 94 20.95 -7.99 -4.64
N SER A 95 19.94 -7.18 -4.31
CA SER A 95 18.68 -7.66 -3.74
C SER A 95 17.75 -8.20 -4.81
N ASN A 96 17.13 -9.37 -4.53
CA ASN A 96 16.04 -9.88 -5.34
C ASN A 96 14.87 -8.88 -5.33
N MET A 97 14.59 -8.31 -6.50
CA MET A 97 13.58 -7.28 -6.65
C MET A 97 12.16 -7.78 -6.30
N PHE A 98 11.89 -9.07 -6.50
CA PHE A 98 10.60 -9.66 -6.12
C PHE A 98 10.41 -9.67 -4.61
N ASP A 99 11.41 -10.11 -3.86
CA ASP A 99 11.37 -10.17 -2.39
C ASP A 99 11.29 -8.76 -1.80
N PHE A 100 12.02 -7.80 -2.39
CA PHE A 100 11.90 -6.40 -2.04
C PHE A 100 10.45 -5.90 -2.18
N PHE A 101 9.82 -6.07 -3.34
CA PHE A 101 8.44 -5.63 -3.53
C PHE A 101 7.45 -6.34 -2.61
N LYS A 102 7.65 -7.64 -2.33
CA LYS A 102 6.84 -8.40 -1.38
C LYS A 102 6.95 -7.79 0.03
N TYR A 103 8.17 -7.55 0.50
CA TYR A 103 8.42 -6.90 1.79
C TYR A 103 7.74 -5.54 1.88
N VAL A 104 7.94 -4.68 0.88
CA VAL A 104 7.39 -3.32 0.92
C VAL A 104 5.85 -3.33 0.89
N ASN A 105 5.23 -4.22 0.10
CA ASN A 105 3.78 -4.37 0.08
C ASN A 105 3.22 -4.86 1.41
N ASN A 106 3.89 -5.84 2.05
CA ASN A 106 3.49 -6.33 3.36
C ASN A 106 3.54 -5.21 4.41
N LEU A 107 4.59 -4.39 4.39
CA LEU A 107 4.75 -3.28 5.32
C LEU A 107 3.70 -2.17 5.07
N SER A 108 3.43 -1.81 3.81
CA SER A 108 2.35 -0.87 3.47
C SER A 108 0.98 -1.39 3.95
N ASN A 109 0.70 -2.69 3.78
CA ASN A 109 -0.52 -3.31 4.25
C ASN A 109 -0.62 -3.32 5.77
N PHE A 110 0.50 -3.55 6.47
CA PHE A 110 0.56 -3.46 7.93
C PHE A 110 0.11 -2.07 8.42
N TYR A 111 0.70 -1.00 7.88
CA TYR A 111 0.33 0.37 8.27
C TYR A 111 -1.12 0.71 7.90
N LYS A 112 -1.61 0.28 6.74
CA LYS A 112 -3.03 0.46 6.37
C LYS A 112 -3.97 -0.24 7.33
N ASN A 113 -3.65 -1.46 7.74
CA ASN A 113 -4.46 -2.22 8.71
C ASN A 113 -4.42 -1.56 10.09
N TYR A 114 -3.26 -1.06 10.51
CA TYR A 114 -3.12 -0.27 11.73
C TYR A 114 -4.01 0.98 11.69
N TYR A 115 -4.00 1.74 10.60
CA TYR A 115 -4.86 2.91 10.46
C TYR A 115 -6.34 2.57 10.43
N LYS A 116 -6.69 1.49 9.71
CA LYS A 116 -8.07 1.03 9.61
C LYS A 116 -8.63 0.61 10.97
N LYS A 117 -7.82 -0.07 11.79
CA LYS A 117 -8.21 -0.52 13.12
C LYS A 117 -8.34 0.66 14.10
N ASN A 118 -7.39 1.59 14.09
CA ASN A 118 -7.29 2.62 15.13
C ASN A 118 -7.99 3.94 14.78
N PHE A 119 -8.15 4.28 13.50
CA PHE A 119 -8.57 5.64 13.10
C PHE A 119 -9.73 5.72 12.11
N CYS A 120 -10.06 4.67 11.33
CA CYS A 120 -11.12 4.78 10.30
C CYS A 120 -12.52 5.13 10.84
N ASN A 121 -12.81 4.80 12.09
CA ASN A 121 -14.08 5.13 12.75
C ASN A 121 -14.00 6.42 13.58
N LEU A 122 -12.83 7.05 13.66
CA LEU A 122 -12.63 8.30 14.36
C LEU A 122 -12.76 9.45 13.36
N ALA A 123 -13.66 10.40 13.63
CA ALA A 123 -13.74 11.64 12.87
C ALA A 123 -12.62 12.58 13.32
N LEU A 124 -11.38 12.29 12.89
CA LEU A 124 -10.21 13.06 13.30
C LEU A 124 -10.18 14.40 12.57
N PRO A 125 -10.21 15.53 13.30
CA PRO A 125 -10.00 16.82 12.67
C PRO A 125 -8.53 16.98 12.29
N HIS A 126 -8.27 17.79 11.26
CA HIS A 126 -6.92 18.15 10.85
C HIS A 126 -6.87 19.66 10.63
N THR A 127 -5.77 20.30 11.05
CA THR A 127 -5.59 21.76 11.04
C THR A 127 -5.80 22.36 9.65
N LEU A 128 -5.15 21.80 8.62
CA LEU A 128 -5.20 22.31 7.24
C LEU A 128 -6.09 21.52 6.27
N LEU A 129 -6.15 20.19 6.39
CA LEU A 129 -6.81 19.31 5.43
C LEU A 129 -8.26 19.01 5.83
N ARG A 130 -9.21 19.72 5.21
CA ARG A 130 -10.65 19.53 5.45
C ARG A 130 -11.14 18.12 5.13
N ASN A 131 -10.53 17.47 4.14
CA ASN A 131 -10.89 16.12 3.68
C ASN A 131 -9.98 15.02 4.26
N TYR A 132 -9.25 15.29 5.36
CA TYR A 132 -8.31 14.33 5.96
C TYR A 132 -8.90 12.94 6.19
N ASN A 133 -10.11 12.85 6.75
CA ASN A 133 -10.78 11.57 7.02
C ASN A 133 -11.04 10.75 5.75
N ASN A 134 -11.28 11.41 4.61
CA ASN A 134 -11.45 10.69 3.34
C ASN A 134 -10.10 10.21 2.80
N ILE A 135 -9.03 10.99 3.01
CA ILE A 135 -7.68 10.63 2.59
C ILE A 135 -7.21 9.37 3.35
N ILE A 136 -7.35 9.32 4.67
CA ILE A 136 -6.88 8.17 5.46
C ILE A 136 -7.65 6.88 5.19
N LYS A 137 -8.89 6.98 4.69
CA LYS A 137 -9.73 5.84 4.31
C LYS A 137 -9.44 5.31 2.91
N ASP A 138 -8.75 6.09 2.08
CA ASP A 138 -8.41 5.71 0.72
C ASP A 138 -7.42 4.54 0.73
N SER A 139 -7.67 3.52 -0.11
CA SER A 139 -6.80 2.34 -0.22
C SER A 139 -5.40 2.67 -0.74
N SER A 140 -5.22 3.84 -1.34
CA SER A 140 -3.95 4.39 -1.81
C SER A 140 -3.19 5.21 -0.77
N TYR A 141 -3.76 5.45 0.42
CA TYR A 141 -3.05 6.08 1.53
C TYR A 141 -1.97 5.16 2.09
N LEU A 142 -0.83 5.70 2.55
CA LEU A 142 0.34 4.95 3.02
C LEU A 142 0.97 4.03 1.97
N ASN A 143 0.86 4.41 0.70
CA ASN A 143 1.62 3.80 -0.38
C ASN A 143 3.04 4.38 -0.47
N ILE A 144 3.94 3.58 -1.03
CA ILE A 144 5.30 4.00 -1.38
C ILE A 144 5.25 5.20 -2.32
N GLN A 145 6.07 6.19 -2.06
CA GLN A 145 6.28 7.35 -2.92
C GLN A 145 7.76 7.65 -3.09
N ILE A 146 8.06 8.47 -4.09
CA ILE A 146 9.37 9.08 -4.26
C ILE A 146 9.32 10.44 -3.58
N GLY A 147 10.19 10.65 -2.60
CA GLY A 147 10.26 11.87 -1.83
C GLY A 147 11.68 12.30 -1.53
N GLN A 148 11.81 13.54 -1.08
CA GLN A 148 13.05 14.09 -0.54
C GLN A 148 12.86 14.26 0.98
N ILE A 149 13.81 13.77 1.76
CA ILE A 149 13.78 13.84 3.23
C ILE A 149 14.36 15.17 3.68
N ASN A 150 13.68 15.81 4.64
CA ASN A 150 14.14 17.00 5.34
C ASN A 150 13.94 16.80 6.85
N TYR A 151 14.76 17.47 7.65
CA TYR A 151 14.58 17.51 9.10
C TYR A 151 14.17 18.91 9.54
N LEU A 152 13.18 18.99 10.42
CA LEU A 152 12.73 20.24 11.02
C LEU A 152 13.50 20.53 12.32
N LYS A 153 13.25 21.70 12.93
CA LYS A 153 13.95 22.14 14.15
C LYS A 153 13.66 21.26 15.36
N GLY A 154 12.46 20.69 15.45
CA GLY A 154 12.05 19.78 16.51
C GLY A 154 12.54 18.35 16.32
N SER A 155 13.51 18.13 15.43
CA SER A 155 14.04 16.80 15.07
C SER A 155 13.04 15.88 14.37
N GLU A 156 11.94 16.43 13.84
CA GLU A 156 10.97 15.64 13.09
C GLU A 156 11.49 15.34 11.67
N CYS A 157 11.41 14.07 11.29
CA CYS A 157 11.76 13.60 9.94
C CYS A 157 10.56 13.75 9.01
N VAL A 158 10.64 14.73 8.10
CA VAL A 158 9.58 15.04 7.14
C VAL A 158 10.05 14.82 5.71
N CYS A 159 9.12 14.80 4.76
CA CYS A 159 9.45 14.70 3.35
C CYS A 159 8.58 15.54 2.42
N VAL A 160 9.17 15.88 1.28
CA VAL A 160 8.48 16.50 0.15
C VAL A 160 8.30 15.45 -0.93
N ILE A 161 7.05 15.12 -1.24
CA ILE A 161 6.69 14.19 -2.31
C ILE A 161 7.09 14.78 -3.68
N LYS A 162 7.90 14.05 -4.46
CA LYS A 162 8.40 14.50 -5.78
C LYS A 162 7.69 13.83 -6.96
N THR A 163 6.56 13.17 -6.72
CA THR A 163 5.80 12.44 -7.75
C THR A 163 4.86 13.32 -8.61
N PHE A 164 4.78 14.63 -8.36
CA PHE A 164 3.82 15.52 -9.03
C PHE A 164 3.97 15.55 -10.56
N TRP A 165 5.16 15.91 -11.06
CA TRP A 165 5.42 15.98 -12.51
C TRP A 165 5.34 14.61 -13.18
N LEU A 166 5.81 13.56 -12.49
CA LEU A 166 5.68 12.20 -12.97
C LEU A 166 4.22 11.81 -13.15
N LYS A 167 3.34 12.15 -12.20
CA LYS A 167 1.89 11.90 -12.31
C LYS A 167 1.26 12.64 -13.50
N ILE A 168 1.71 13.86 -13.81
CA ILE A 168 1.22 14.60 -15.00
C ILE A 168 1.60 13.87 -16.29
N VAL A 169 2.88 13.52 -16.43
CA VAL A 169 3.37 12.77 -17.60
C VAL A 169 2.66 11.43 -17.73
N GLN A 170 2.55 10.66 -16.64
CA GLN A 170 1.84 9.39 -16.61
C GLN A 170 0.36 9.51 -17.01
N ARG A 171 -0.35 10.56 -16.55
CA ARG A 171 -1.75 10.79 -16.93
C ARG A 171 -1.87 11.05 -18.43
N ALA A 172 -0.98 11.87 -18.97
CA ALA A 172 -0.99 12.22 -20.38
C ALA A 172 -0.66 10.99 -21.26
N TRP A 173 0.31 10.17 -20.86
CA TRP A 173 0.61 8.87 -21.50
C TRP A 173 -0.58 7.92 -21.45
N LYS A 174 -1.20 7.74 -20.28
CA LYS A 174 -2.38 6.87 -20.12
C LYS A 174 -3.53 7.34 -21.01
N LYS A 175 -3.74 8.65 -21.18
CA LYS A 175 -4.76 9.22 -22.08
C LYS A 175 -4.49 8.87 -23.54
N ILE A 176 -3.25 9.05 -24.01
CA ILE A 176 -2.87 8.69 -25.39
C ILE A 176 -2.98 7.19 -25.60
N TYR A 177 -2.45 6.40 -24.67
CA TYR A 177 -2.51 4.95 -24.73
C TYR A 177 -3.95 4.44 -24.86
N LYS A 178 -4.89 4.94 -24.03
CA LYS A 178 -6.32 4.62 -24.15
C LYS A 178 -6.89 4.95 -25.53
N LYS A 179 -6.54 6.11 -26.10
CA LYS A 179 -6.96 6.46 -27.48
C LYS A 179 -6.41 5.49 -28.51
N ARG A 180 -5.14 5.10 -28.39
CA ARG A 180 -4.52 4.10 -29.28
C ARG A 180 -5.20 2.75 -29.19
N GLN A 181 -5.50 2.28 -27.97
CA GLN A 181 -6.23 1.04 -27.75
C GLN A 181 -7.60 1.06 -28.44
N LEU A 182 -8.35 2.16 -28.31
CA LEU A 182 -9.63 2.33 -29.01
C LEU A 182 -9.49 2.24 -30.55
N ILE A 183 -8.46 2.89 -31.11
CA ILE A 183 -8.19 2.86 -32.55
C ILE A 183 -7.81 1.45 -33.00
N ILE A 184 -6.94 0.76 -32.27
CA ILE A 184 -6.55 -0.63 -32.55
C ILE A 184 -7.79 -1.52 -32.55
N ASN A 185 -8.62 -1.44 -31.51
CA ASN A 185 -9.86 -2.22 -31.42
C ASN A 185 -10.80 -1.95 -32.61
N ARG A 186 -10.91 -0.69 -33.06
CA ARG A 186 -11.70 -0.35 -34.26
C ARG A 186 -11.10 -0.93 -35.53
N ARG A 187 -9.77 -0.92 -35.66
CA ARG A 187 -9.05 -1.50 -36.80
C ARG A 187 -9.17 -3.01 -36.87
N CYS A 188 -9.35 -3.68 -35.74
CA CYS A 188 -9.58 -5.13 -35.67
C CYS A 188 -10.99 -5.55 -36.09
N ARG A 189 -11.93 -4.61 -36.30
CA ARG A 189 -13.30 -4.96 -36.73
C ARG A 189 -13.28 -5.47 -38.18
N PRO A 190 -14.06 -6.52 -38.53
CA PRO A 190 -14.13 -7.04 -39.89
C PRO A 190 -14.41 -5.94 -40.93
N ASP A 191 -15.38 -5.06 -40.67
CA ASP A 191 -15.75 -3.96 -41.56
C ASP A 191 -14.57 -3.04 -41.87
N SER A 192 -13.75 -2.72 -40.85
CA SER A 192 -12.57 -1.86 -41.01
C SER A 192 -11.47 -2.53 -41.83
N ILE A 193 -11.31 -3.85 -41.68
CA ILE A 193 -10.34 -4.64 -42.43
C ILE A 193 -10.75 -4.69 -43.90
N ILE A 194 -12.02 -5.01 -44.16
CA ILE A 194 -12.60 -5.05 -45.51
C ILE A 194 -12.46 -3.68 -46.18
N TYR A 195 -12.85 -2.60 -45.49
CA TYR A 195 -12.70 -1.24 -46.01
C TYR A 195 -11.23 -0.93 -46.41
N ARG A 196 -10.27 -1.36 -45.60
CA ARG A 196 -8.84 -1.19 -45.88
C ARG A 196 -8.38 -2.03 -47.08
N GLN A 197 -8.91 -3.23 -47.27
CA GLN A 197 -8.59 -4.06 -48.44
C GLN A 197 -9.03 -3.38 -49.74
N PHE A 198 -10.22 -2.78 -49.76
CA PHE A 198 -10.74 -2.09 -50.95
C PHE A 198 -10.12 -0.72 -51.18
N SER A 199 -9.92 0.08 -50.14
CA SER A 199 -9.50 1.50 -50.26
C SER A 199 -8.00 1.73 -50.03
N GLY A 200 -7.27 0.76 -49.48
CA GLY A 200 -5.89 0.90 -49.02
C GLY A 200 -5.70 1.70 -47.73
N LYS A 201 -6.75 2.35 -47.21
CA LYS A 201 -6.73 3.23 -46.02
C LYS A 201 -7.63 2.69 -44.91
N TRP A 202 -7.41 3.13 -43.68
CA TRP A 202 -8.34 2.84 -42.59
C TRP A 202 -9.58 3.74 -42.67
N PRO A 203 -10.74 3.30 -42.14
CA PRO A 203 -11.90 4.18 -42.00
C PRO A 203 -11.57 5.47 -41.24
N ALA A 204 -12.22 6.58 -41.60
CA ALA A 204 -11.93 7.93 -41.07
C ALA A 204 -11.92 8.00 -39.52
N ASN A 205 -12.72 7.18 -38.84
CA ASN A 205 -12.80 7.13 -37.38
C ASN A 205 -11.64 6.39 -36.68
N CYS A 206 -10.73 5.77 -37.43
CA CYS A 206 -9.56 5.04 -36.94
C CYS A 206 -8.32 5.20 -37.84
N ASP A 207 -8.32 6.19 -38.75
CA ASP A 207 -7.21 6.45 -39.66
C ASP A 207 -5.99 7.07 -38.97
N TYR A 208 -6.23 8.06 -38.12
CA TYR A 208 -5.17 8.74 -37.39
C TYR A 208 -4.77 8.01 -36.09
N MET A 209 -3.48 7.71 -35.94
CA MET A 209 -2.90 7.20 -34.70
C MET A 209 -2.24 8.34 -33.90
N PRO A 210 -2.69 8.66 -32.68
CA PRO A 210 -2.12 9.75 -31.90
C PRO A 210 -0.65 9.48 -31.54
N SER A 211 0.20 10.48 -31.73
CA SER A 211 1.61 10.46 -31.33
C SER A 211 1.80 10.97 -29.90
N ILE A 212 3.01 10.78 -29.34
CA ILE A 212 3.39 11.37 -28.04
C ILE A 212 3.81 12.84 -28.21
N ARG A 213 4.15 13.29 -29.42
CA ARG A 213 4.49 14.69 -29.70
C ARG A 213 3.24 15.56 -29.55
N GLY A 214 3.40 16.72 -28.92
CA GLY A 214 2.29 17.63 -28.60
C GLY A 214 1.42 17.19 -27.42
N MET A 215 1.84 16.17 -26.66
CA MET A 215 1.09 15.71 -25.50
C MET A 215 0.96 16.75 -24.38
N MET A 216 1.96 17.63 -24.26
CA MET A 216 2.06 18.68 -23.24
C MET A 216 1.87 20.09 -23.81
N SER A 217 1.62 20.23 -25.11
CA SER A 217 1.25 21.52 -25.70
C SER A 217 -0.24 21.73 -25.45
N ALA A 218 -0.54 22.54 -24.44
CA ALA A 218 -1.87 23.10 -24.21
C ALA A 218 -2.01 24.40 -25.02
#